data_AF-A0A6P0IKH5-F1
#
_entry.id   AF-A0A6P0IKH5-F1
#
_cell.length_a   1.000
_cell.length_b   1.000
_cell.length_c   1.000
_cell.angle_alpha   90.00
_cell.angle_beta   90.00
_cell.angle_gamma   90.00
#
_symmetry.space_group_name_H-M   'P 1'
#
loop_
_entity.id
_entity.type
_entity.pdbx_description
1 polymer ?
#
loop_
_entity_poly.entity_id
_entity_poly.type
_entity_poly.pdbx_seq_one_letter_code
_entity_poly.pdbx_strand_id
1 'polypeptide(L)'
;MKLWLGASIIAGMSAIATTPAVAGSLTGATVTGTDYYKVSSDGTNTFIDPSATLSTLLQGDASNPGGNVELFASSESLSNSEFVTHTDVTSLTGQIGGKDITLSSLTLADWLTDVGGGINLAQKWFSDALTANGLGTLIGSGLDNLLYGQFLG
;
A
#
# COMPACT_ATOMS: atom_id res chain seq x y z
N MET A 1 8.65 16.66 -11.52
CA MET A 1 9.02 15.41 -10.83
C MET A 1 7.75 14.85 -10.24
N LYS A 2 7.55 13.53 -10.25
CA LYS A 2 6.28 12.92 -9.85
C LYS A 2 6.53 12.01 -8.65
N LEU A 3 5.70 12.16 -7.63
CA LEU A 3 5.74 11.40 -6.40
C LEU A 3 5.39 9.93 -6.69
N TRP A 4 6.33 9.01 -6.43
CA TRP A 4 6.15 7.57 -6.65
C TRP A 4 5.72 6.88 -5.34
N LEU A 5 4.62 7.35 -4.76
CA LEU A 5 4.01 6.67 -3.61
C LEU A 5 2.96 5.72 -4.17
N GLY A 6 3.40 4.56 -4.67
CA GLY A 6 2.48 3.48 -5.00
C GLY A 6 1.75 3.06 -3.74
N ALA A 7 0.45 3.33 -3.66
CA ALA A 7 -0.43 2.96 -2.55
C ALA A 7 -0.75 1.45 -2.54
N SER A 8 0.22 0.62 -2.92
CA SER A 8 0.13 -0.82 -2.83
C SER A 8 0.55 -1.21 -1.41
N ILE A 9 -0.38 -1.20 -0.47
CA ILE A 9 -0.18 -1.93 0.79
C ILE A 9 -0.22 -3.42 0.44
N ILE A 10 0.94 -4.00 0.14
CA ILE A 10 1.14 -5.42 0.38
C ILE A 10 1.03 -5.58 1.90
N ALA A 11 -0.03 -6.22 2.37
CA ALA A 11 -0.13 -6.70 3.74
C ALA A 11 0.99 -7.73 3.96
N GLY A 12 2.21 -7.28 4.26
CA GLY A 12 3.37 -8.18 4.26
C GLY A 12 4.69 -7.63 4.78
N MET A 13 4.76 -6.41 5.32
CA MET A 13 6.02 -5.86 5.84
C MET A 13 6.05 -5.73 7.36
N SER A 14 5.61 -6.74 8.11
CA SER A 14 5.88 -6.86 9.56
C SER A 14 5.58 -8.26 10.12
N ALA A 15 5.95 -9.34 9.44
CA ALA A 15 6.15 -10.66 10.06
C ALA A 15 6.69 -11.65 9.03
N ILE A 16 8.01 -11.73 8.89
CA ILE A 16 8.62 -13.03 8.56
C ILE A 16 8.55 -13.86 9.85
N ALA A 17 7.34 -14.28 10.21
CA ALA A 17 7.14 -15.37 11.14
C ALA A 17 7.31 -16.65 10.34
N THR A 18 8.23 -17.53 10.75
CA THR A 18 8.57 -18.79 10.07
C THR A 18 7.46 -19.85 10.14
N THR A 19 6.29 -19.50 10.68
CA THR A 19 5.06 -20.29 10.62
C THR A 19 4.31 -19.96 9.33
N PRO A 20 3.85 -20.94 8.54
CA PRO A 20 2.97 -20.66 7.40
C PRO A 20 1.84 -19.77 7.89
N ALA A 21 1.75 -18.55 7.36
CA ALA A 21 0.61 -17.69 7.62
C ALA A 21 -0.60 -18.41 7.04
N VAL A 22 -1.47 -18.95 7.90
CA VAL A 22 -2.84 -19.24 7.48
C VAL A 22 -3.42 -17.87 7.14
N ALA A 23 -3.46 -17.55 5.83
CA ALA A 23 -4.12 -16.36 5.35
C ALA A 23 -5.60 -16.50 5.73
N GLY A 24 -5.98 -15.89 6.85
CA GLY A 24 -7.38 -15.77 7.20
C GLY A 24 -8.05 -14.97 6.10
N SER A 25 -8.99 -15.61 5.40
CA SER A 25 -9.79 -14.96 4.38
C SER A 25 -10.45 -13.70 4.94
N LEU A 26 -10.36 -12.59 4.21
CA LEU A 26 -11.12 -11.38 4.53
C LEU A 26 -12.59 -11.64 4.20
N THR A 27 -13.41 -11.76 5.23
CA THR A 27 -14.85 -11.96 5.07
C THR A 27 -15.61 -10.66 5.25
N GLY A 28 -16.81 -10.55 4.66
CA GLY A 28 -17.63 -9.32 4.79
C GLY A 28 -16.97 -8.08 4.18
N ALA A 29 -16.10 -8.27 3.17
CA ALA A 29 -15.32 -7.19 2.58
C ALA A 29 -16.22 -6.10 1.97
N THR A 30 -16.01 -4.84 2.35
CA THR A 30 -16.68 -3.68 1.74
C THR A 30 -15.69 -2.55 1.50
N VAL A 31 -15.89 -1.78 0.43
CA VAL A 31 -15.09 -0.59 0.12
C VAL A 31 -15.94 0.65 0.35
N THR A 32 -15.39 1.62 1.09
CA THR A 32 -15.93 2.97 1.24
C THR A 32 -15.01 3.97 0.54
N GLY A 33 -15.58 5.05 0.00
CA GLY A 33 -14.87 5.98 -0.88
C GLY A 33 -15.06 5.65 -2.36
N THR A 34 -14.51 6.50 -3.22
CA THR A 34 -14.73 6.42 -4.68
C THR A 34 -13.44 6.25 -5.47
N ASP A 35 -12.28 6.45 -4.83
CA ASP A 35 -10.99 6.40 -5.50
C ASP A 35 -10.34 5.03 -5.30
N TYR A 36 -10.75 4.05 -6.11
CA TYR A 36 -10.20 2.71 -6.06
C TYR A 36 -10.30 1.98 -7.40
N TYR A 37 -9.40 1.02 -7.60
CA TYR A 37 -9.51 0.03 -8.67
C TYR A 37 -9.70 -1.37 -8.08
N LYS A 38 -10.58 -2.13 -8.71
CA LYS A 38 -10.61 -3.58 -8.59
C LYS A 38 -9.76 -4.14 -9.73
N VAL A 39 -8.74 -4.89 -9.37
CA VAL A 39 -7.79 -5.45 -10.32
C VAL A 39 -7.92 -6.96 -10.27
N SER A 40 -8.54 -7.54 -11.30
CA SER A 40 -8.74 -8.98 -11.45
C SER A 40 -7.51 -9.64 -12.07
N SER A 41 -7.41 -10.97 -11.92
CA SER A 41 -6.42 -11.77 -12.64
C SER A 41 -7.05 -12.92 -13.43
N ASP A 42 -6.44 -13.26 -14.57
CA ASP A 42 -6.74 -14.47 -15.35
C ASP A 42 -5.71 -15.60 -15.10
N GLY A 43 -4.86 -15.44 -14.07
CA GLY A 43 -3.75 -16.34 -13.76
C GLY A 43 -2.47 -16.08 -14.58
N THR A 44 -2.52 -15.21 -15.60
CA THR A 44 -1.36 -14.80 -16.40
C THR A 44 -1.10 -13.30 -16.29
N ASN A 45 -2.16 -12.49 -16.33
CA ASN A 45 -2.14 -11.04 -16.30
C ASN A 45 -3.03 -10.50 -15.18
N THR A 46 -2.83 -9.23 -14.86
CA THR A 46 -3.73 -8.43 -14.02
C THR A 46 -4.37 -7.33 -14.86
N PHE A 47 -5.64 -7.03 -14.63
CA PHE A 47 -6.38 -6.01 -15.37
C PHE A 47 -7.46 -5.36 -14.51
N ILE A 48 -7.80 -4.11 -14.82
CA ILE A 48 -8.88 -3.40 -14.12
C ILE A 48 -10.23 -4.01 -14.52
N ASP A 49 -11.01 -4.41 -13.53
CA ASP A 49 -12.35 -4.95 -13.70
C ASP A 49 -13.31 -4.38 -12.63
N PRO A 50 -14.03 -3.29 -12.95
CA PRO A 50 -14.96 -2.67 -12.01
C PRO A 50 -16.12 -3.60 -11.58
N SER A 51 -16.43 -4.60 -12.41
CA SER A 51 -17.55 -5.53 -12.19
C SER A 51 -17.21 -6.67 -11.22
N ALA A 52 -15.93 -6.87 -10.91
CA ALA A 52 -15.47 -7.90 -9.99
C ALA A 52 -16.11 -7.76 -8.59
N THR A 53 -16.33 -8.90 -7.93
CA THR A 53 -16.84 -8.94 -6.56
C THR A 53 -15.69 -9.10 -5.56
N LEU A 54 -15.71 -8.36 -4.45
CA LEU A 54 -14.63 -8.42 -3.46
C LEU A 54 -14.41 -9.83 -2.89
N SER A 55 -15.49 -10.61 -2.77
CA SER A 55 -15.47 -11.99 -2.30
C SER A 55 -14.79 -12.98 -3.25
N THR A 56 -14.63 -12.65 -4.53
CA THR A 56 -13.86 -13.48 -5.47
C THR A 56 -12.45 -12.93 -5.64
N LEU A 57 -12.34 -11.60 -5.69
CA LEU A 57 -11.10 -10.86 -5.87
C LEU A 57 -10.08 -11.14 -4.75
N LEU A 58 -10.52 -11.13 -3.48
CA LEU A 58 -9.62 -11.19 -2.31
C LEU A 58 -9.40 -12.59 -1.73
N GLN A 59 -9.87 -13.64 -2.41
CA GLN A 59 -9.90 -15.01 -1.90
C GLN A 59 -8.98 -15.98 -2.65
N GLY A 60 -8.14 -15.48 -3.56
CA GLY A 60 -7.24 -16.31 -4.35
C GLY A 60 -6.00 -16.82 -3.60
N ASP A 61 -5.24 -17.69 -4.26
CA ASP A 61 -3.98 -18.25 -3.76
C ASP A 61 -2.87 -18.15 -4.82
N ALA A 62 -1.69 -18.70 -4.52
CA ALA A 62 -0.53 -18.63 -5.42
C ALA A 62 -0.72 -19.38 -6.76
N SER A 63 -1.64 -20.33 -6.82
CA SER A 63 -1.96 -21.10 -8.04
C SER A 63 -3.14 -20.52 -8.81
N ASN A 64 -4.04 -19.81 -8.13
CA ASN A 64 -5.17 -19.09 -8.71
C ASN A 64 -5.30 -17.72 -8.03
N PRO A 65 -4.53 -16.72 -8.47
CA PRO A 65 -4.61 -15.38 -7.92
C PRO A 65 -5.99 -14.80 -8.26
N GLY A 66 -6.73 -14.36 -7.25
CA GLY A 66 -8.04 -13.72 -7.47
C GLY A 66 -7.87 -12.32 -8.05
N GLY A 67 -7.14 -11.48 -7.31
CA GLY A 67 -6.86 -10.11 -7.67
C GLY A 67 -6.47 -9.25 -6.46
N ASN A 68 -6.59 -7.94 -6.61
CA ASN A 68 -6.32 -6.95 -5.57
C ASN A 68 -7.27 -5.75 -5.66
N VAL A 69 -7.38 -5.00 -4.56
CA VAL A 69 -8.02 -3.68 -4.56
C VAL A 69 -6.93 -2.65 -4.32
N GLU A 70 -6.84 -1.66 -5.20
CA GLU A 70 -5.99 -0.49 -5.02
C GLU A 70 -6.83 0.65 -4.44
N LEU A 71 -6.45 1.15 -3.27
CA LEU A 71 -7.27 2.10 -2.50
C LEU A 71 -6.96 3.57 -2.79
N PHE A 72 -5.97 3.86 -3.64
CA PHE A 72 -5.69 5.23 -4.08
C PHE A 72 -5.39 5.24 -5.58
N ALA A 73 -6.39 4.86 -6.37
CA ALA A 73 -6.24 4.66 -7.81
C ALA A 73 -5.80 5.93 -8.55
N SER A 74 -6.26 7.11 -8.14
CA SER A 74 -5.89 8.36 -8.79
C SER A 74 -4.46 8.81 -8.48
N SER A 75 -3.80 8.27 -7.44
CA SER A 75 -2.47 8.73 -6.99
C SER A 75 -1.42 8.72 -8.09
N GLU A 76 -1.46 7.72 -8.98
CA GLU A 76 -0.54 7.61 -10.13
C GLU A 76 -0.79 8.66 -11.22
N SER A 77 -1.93 9.34 -11.19
CA SER A 77 -2.32 10.37 -12.16
C SER A 77 -2.14 11.79 -11.60
N LEU A 78 -2.27 11.97 -10.29
CA LEU A 78 -2.12 13.26 -9.63
C LEU A 78 -0.74 13.88 -9.87
N SER A 79 -0.71 15.21 -9.96
CA SER A 79 0.49 16.01 -9.76
C SER A 79 0.86 16.06 -8.28
N ASN A 80 2.11 16.41 -7.97
CA ASN A 80 2.56 16.52 -6.57
C ASN A 80 1.75 17.57 -5.80
N SER A 81 1.37 18.68 -6.44
CA SER A 81 0.52 19.69 -5.82
C SER A 81 -0.87 19.16 -5.49
N GLU A 82 -1.46 18.32 -6.34
CA GLU A 82 -2.76 17.73 -6.08
C GLU A 82 -2.67 16.69 -4.97
N PHE A 83 -1.66 15.81 -5.01
CA PHE A 83 -1.43 14.80 -3.97
C PHE A 83 -1.22 15.42 -2.59
N VAL A 84 -0.41 16.47 -2.48
CA VAL A 84 -0.11 17.17 -1.21
C VAL A 84 -1.38 17.72 -0.55
N THR A 85 -2.37 18.09 -1.36
CA THR A 85 -3.66 18.62 -0.88
C THR A 85 -4.76 17.55 -0.80
N HIS A 86 -4.50 16.32 -1.22
CA HIS A 86 -5.49 15.26 -1.23
C HIS A 86 -5.69 14.69 0.18
N THR A 87 -6.92 14.79 0.69
CA THR A 87 -7.29 14.35 2.05
C THR A 87 -8.36 13.26 2.04
N ASP A 88 -8.92 12.93 0.88
CA ASP A 88 -9.93 11.87 0.79
C ASP A 88 -9.27 10.51 0.99
N VAL A 89 -10.02 9.60 1.63
CA VAL A 89 -9.53 8.27 1.96
C VAL A 89 -10.54 7.23 1.49
N THR A 90 -10.06 6.24 0.76
CA THR A 90 -10.81 5.03 0.44
C THR A 90 -10.39 3.95 1.43
N SER A 91 -11.36 3.20 1.97
CA SER A 91 -11.09 2.11 2.91
C SER A 91 -11.71 0.80 2.48
N LEU A 92 -10.96 -0.29 2.63
CA LEU A 92 -11.44 -1.66 2.61
C LEU A 92 -11.64 -2.14 4.05
N THR A 93 -12.87 -2.49 4.39
CA THR A 93 -13.22 -3.07 5.70
C THR A 93 -13.63 -4.52 5.56
N GLY A 94 -13.51 -5.31 6.62
CA GLY A 94 -13.98 -6.69 6.68
C GLY A 94 -13.53 -7.37 7.96
N GLN A 95 -13.57 -8.70 7.99
CA GLN A 95 -13.18 -9.49 9.15
C GLN A 95 -12.11 -10.52 8.82
N ILE A 96 -11.06 -10.58 9.66
CA ILE A 96 -10.06 -11.65 9.67
C ILE A 96 -10.14 -12.34 11.04
N GLY A 97 -10.47 -13.64 11.05
CA GLY A 97 -10.61 -14.40 12.29
C GLY A 97 -11.66 -13.85 13.25
N GLY A 98 -12.76 -13.30 12.71
CA GLY A 98 -13.84 -12.68 13.49
C GLY A 98 -13.51 -11.31 14.10
N LYS A 99 -12.35 -10.73 13.76
CA LYS A 99 -11.98 -9.37 14.16
C LYS A 99 -12.16 -8.43 13.00
N ASP A 100 -12.80 -7.29 13.24
CA ASP A 100 -12.92 -6.23 12.25
C ASP A 100 -11.54 -5.65 11.93
N ILE A 101 -11.28 -5.47 10.64
CA ILE A 101 -10.08 -4.87 10.08
C ILE A 101 -10.51 -3.77 9.11
N THR A 102 -9.77 -2.66 9.14
CA THR A 102 -9.87 -1.58 8.17
C THR A 102 -8.49 -1.33 7.58
N LEU A 103 -8.43 -1.32 6.26
CA LEU A 103 -7.27 -0.91 5.46
C LEU A 103 -7.65 0.35 4.71
N SER A 104 -6.84 1.40 4.77
CA SER A 104 -7.14 2.71 4.19
C SER A 104 -6.01 3.17 3.30
N SER A 105 -6.33 3.97 2.27
CA SER A 105 -5.30 4.68 1.51
C SER A 105 -4.50 5.63 2.41
N LEU A 106 -3.24 5.86 2.02
CA LEU A 106 -2.37 6.81 2.71
C LEU A 106 -2.43 8.17 2.03
N THR A 107 -2.68 9.20 2.82
CA THR A 107 -2.52 10.60 2.43
C THR A 107 -1.10 11.08 2.74
N LEU A 108 -0.72 12.27 2.28
CA LEU A 108 0.55 12.87 2.70
C LEU A 108 0.65 13.03 4.23
N ALA A 109 -0.46 13.32 4.92
CA ALA A 109 -0.44 13.46 6.37
C ALA A 109 -0.03 12.15 7.06
N ASP A 110 -0.48 11.01 6.54
CA ASP A 110 -0.09 9.69 7.06
C ASP A 110 1.40 9.43 6.82
N TRP A 111 1.92 9.77 5.63
CA TRP A 111 3.35 9.66 5.32
C TRP A 111 4.24 10.54 6.22
N LEU A 112 3.71 11.68 6.69
CA LEU A 112 4.40 12.60 7.59
C LEU A 112 4.18 12.29 9.08
N THR A 113 3.45 11.24 9.41
CA THR A 113 3.23 10.81 10.80
C THR A 113 4.53 10.34 11.43
N ASP A 114 4.85 10.85 12.63
CA ASP A 114 6.00 10.39 13.43
C ASP A 114 5.79 8.92 13.83
N VAL A 115 6.78 8.08 13.53
CA VAL A 115 6.77 6.65 13.87
C VAL A 115 7.73 6.33 15.01
N GLY A 116 8.12 7.34 15.78
CA GLY A 116 9.11 7.27 16.86
C GLY A 116 10.54 7.46 16.37
N GLY A 117 11.42 7.87 17.30
CA GLY A 117 12.83 8.15 16.98
C GLY A 117 13.06 9.45 16.21
N GLY A 118 12.06 10.33 16.12
CA GLY A 118 12.15 11.62 15.43
C GLY A 118 12.14 11.50 13.90
N ILE A 119 11.60 10.38 13.38
CA ILE A 119 11.43 10.14 11.95
C ILE A 119 9.97 9.87 11.62
N ASN A 120 9.54 10.26 10.43
CA ASN A 120 8.20 9.98 9.94
C ASN A 120 8.12 8.66 9.14
N LEU A 121 6.90 8.24 8.82
CA LEU A 121 6.62 7.02 8.07
C LEU A 121 7.36 6.99 6.73
N ALA A 122 7.39 8.10 6.00
CA ALA A 122 8.10 8.19 4.72
C ALA A 122 9.61 7.97 4.87
N GLN A 123 10.25 8.60 5.85
CA GLN A 123 11.67 8.41 6.14
C GLN A 123 11.98 6.96 6.52
N LYS A 124 11.12 6.37 7.37
CA LYS A 124 11.27 4.98 7.77
C LYS A 124 11.14 4.05 6.57
N TRP A 125 10.07 4.17 5.80
CA TRP A 125 9.82 3.34 4.62
C TRP A 125 10.96 3.44 3.61
N PHE A 126 11.41 4.66 3.32
CA PHE A 126 12.51 4.89 2.38
C PHE A 126 13.82 4.25 2.86
N SER A 127 14.15 4.39 4.15
CA SER A 127 15.35 3.79 4.75
C SER A 127 15.28 2.27 4.78
N ASP A 128 14.11 1.70 5.10
CA ASP A 128 13.86 0.27 5.06
C ASP A 128 14.01 -0.27 3.64
N ALA A 129 13.47 0.45 2.64
CA ALA A 129 13.59 0.11 1.22
C ALA A 129 15.05 0.10 0.75
N LEU A 130 15.85 1.11 1.10
CA LEU A 130 17.28 1.13 0.81
C LEU A 130 17.99 -0.09 1.44
N THR A 131 17.71 -0.35 2.71
CA THR A 131 18.33 -1.48 3.43
C THR A 131 17.98 -2.82 2.80
N ALA A 132 16.70 -3.03 2.48
CA ALA A 132 16.20 -4.26 1.86
C ALA A 132 16.82 -4.51 0.47
N ASN A 133 17.22 -3.46 -0.23
CA ASN A 133 17.87 -3.53 -1.54
C ASN A 133 19.41 -3.48 -1.46
N GLY A 134 20.00 -3.68 -0.28
CA GLY A 134 21.46 -3.70 -0.11
C GLY A 134 22.14 -2.32 -0.18
N LEU A 135 21.36 -1.24 -0.15
CA LEU A 135 21.80 0.15 -0.23
C LEU A 135 21.82 0.84 1.15
N GLY A 136 21.78 0.08 2.24
CA GLY A 136 21.76 0.63 3.60
C GLY A 136 22.96 1.52 3.94
N THR A 137 24.10 1.37 3.25
CA THR A 137 25.28 2.24 3.40
C THR A 137 25.03 3.69 2.95
N LEU A 138 23.96 3.96 2.20
CA LEU A 138 23.58 5.31 1.82
C LEU A 138 22.92 6.08 2.97
N ILE A 139 22.37 5.38 3.96
CA ILE A 139 21.68 6.00 5.10
C ILE A 139 22.70 6.77 5.95
N GLY A 140 22.42 8.04 6.22
CA GLY A 140 23.30 8.96 6.92
C GLY A 140 24.49 9.49 6.11
N SER A 141 24.60 9.12 4.82
CA SER A 141 25.68 9.61 3.94
C SER A 141 25.46 11.03 3.43
N GLY A 142 24.24 11.58 3.59
CA GLY A 142 23.80 12.83 2.99
C GLY A 142 23.19 12.65 1.61
N LEU A 143 23.56 11.60 0.87
CA LEU A 143 22.93 11.25 -0.40
C LEU A 143 21.51 10.70 -0.19
N ASP A 144 21.28 9.99 0.91
CA ASP A 144 19.95 9.56 1.35
C ASP A 144 18.99 10.74 1.53
N ASN A 145 19.44 11.85 2.12
CA ASN A 145 18.62 13.05 2.26
C ASN A 145 18.24 13.67 0.91
N LEU A 146 19.17 13.68 -0.05
CA LEU A 146 18.90 14.16 -1.41
C LEU A 146 17.87 13.25 -2.10
N LEU A 147 18.08 11.93 -2.06
CA LEU A 147 17.19 10.95 -2.68
C LEU A 147 15.81 10.94 -2.01
N TYR A 148 15.75 11.07 -0.69
CA TYR A 148 14.51 11.21 0.06
C TYR A 148 13.75 12.50 -0.32
N GLY A 149 14.47 13.61 -0.52
CA GLY A 149 13.88 14.84 -1.04
C GLY A 149 13.28 14.69 -2.44
N GLN A 150 13.79 13.78 -3.27
CA GLN A 150 13.19 13.42 -4.55
C GLN A 150 12.01 12.44 -4.41
N PHE A 151 12.01 11.64 -3.34
CA PHE A 151 10.96 10.68 -3.04
C PHE A 151 9.68 11.36 -2.56
N LEU A 152 9.78 12.47 -1.81
CA LEU A 152 8.64 13.28 -1.35
C LEU A 152 8.36 14.53 -2.20
N GLY A 153 9.29 14.95 -3.06
CA GLY A 153 9.26 16.22 -3.81
C GLY A 153 8.83 16.10 -5.27
#